data_AF-A0A1Z4RJA3-F1
#
_entry.id   AF-A0A1Z4RJA3-F1
#
_cell.length_a   1.000
_cell.length_b   1.000
_cell.length_c   1.000
_cell.angle_alpha   90.00
_cell.angle_beta   90.00
_cell.angle_gamma   90.00
#
_symmetry.space_group_name_H-M   'P 1'
#
loop_
_entity.id
_entity.type
_entity.pdbx_description
1 polymer ?
#
loop_
_entity_poly.entity_id
_entity_poly.type
_entity_poly.pdbx_seq_one_letter_code
_entity_poly.pdbx_strand_id
1 'polypeptide(L)'
;MMVQMRSLLILLVITTAPVAWLQKSVADETKPVCTFSEGAGGQLVTEGKVMPSKLVTFEAAGGAAIKMDVTCSQPAKLLVSPPIQVGGPEFKPVSAFTTVTTATGDSTKSNEAPLALPAGTTALSINLYVDKGNRLKVGNYQYTFKFTVID
;
A
#
# COMPACT_ATOMS: atom_id res chain seq x y z
N MET A 1 -25.14 88.18 1.04
CA MET A 1 -24.38 88.55 -0.17
C MET A 1 -23.77 87.26 -0.71
N MET A 2 -24.16 86.85 -1.92
CA MET A 2 -23.73 85.63 -2.63
C MET A 2 -22.21 85.61 -2.85
N VAL A 3 -21.59 84.42 -2.77
CA VAL A 3 -20.84 83.81 -3.89
C VAL A 3 -20.90 82.28 -3.72
N GLN A 4 -21.67 81.62 -4.58
CA GLN A 4 -21.75 80.17 -4.70
C GLN A 4 -20.78 79.75 -5.81
N MET A 5 -19.67 79.11 -5.42
CA MET A 5 -18.61 78.72 -6.33
C MET A 5 -18.76 77.22 -6.66
N ARG A 6 -19.06 76.94 -7.92
CA ARG A 6 -19.09 75.61 -8.53
C ARG A 6 -17.69 75.00 -8.49
N SER A 7 -17.56 73.72 -8.13
CA SER A 7 -16.47 72.91 -8.66
C SER A 7 -16.80 71.42 -8.70
N LEU A 8 -16.26 70.80 -9.74
CA LEU A 8 -16.65 69.57 -10.42
C LEU A 8 -16.30 68.25 -9.68
N LEU A 9 -17.11 67.24 -9.99
CA LEU A 9 -16.78 65.83 -10.32
C LEU A 9 -15.40 65.27 -9.94
N ILE A 10 -15.40 64.10 -9.29
CA ILE A 10 -15.00 62.81 -9.89
C ILE A 10 -15.65 61.69 -9.07
N LEU A 11 -16.58 60.95 -9.70
CA LEU A 11 -17.18 59.73 -9.17
C LEU A 11 -16.26 58.57 -9.57
N LEU A 12 -15.51 58.00 -8.63
CA LEU A 12 -14.70 56.81 -8.88
C LEU A 12 -15.60 55.57 -8.69
N VAL A 13 -16.11 55.01 -9.80
CA VAL A 13 -16.82 53.72 -9.79
C VAL A 13 -15.76 52.62 -9.78
N ILE A 14 -15.48 52.06 -8.60
CA ILE A 14 -14.67 50.84 -8.49
C ILE A 14 -15.63 49.66 -8.73
N THR A 15 -15.52 49.04 -9.90
CA THR A 15 -16.19 47.78 -10.22
C THR A 15 -15.52 46.64 -9.44
N THR A 16 -16.08 46.28 -8.30
CA THR A 16 -15.71 45.03 -7.62
C THR A 16 -16.30 43.86 -8.40
N ALA A 17 -15.49 43.18 -9.20
CA ALA A 17 -15.84 41.89 -9.77
C ALA A 17 -16.07 40.89 -8.62
N PRO A 18 -17.18 40.13 -8.59
CA PRO A 18 -17.29 39.02 -7.66
C PRO A 18 -16.24 37.99 -8.06
N VAL A 19 -15.24 37.79 -7.19
CA VAL A 19 -14.31 36.66 -7.27
C VAL A 19 -15.18 35.42 -7.19
N ALA A 20 -15.33 34.76 -8.33
CA ALA A 20 -16.00 33.48 -8.45
C ALA A 20 -15.42 32.57 -7.37
N TRP A 21 -16.26 32.21 -6.41
CA TRP A 21 -15.99 31.17 -5.45
C TRP A 21 -15.58 29.93 -6.24
N LEU A 22 -14.28 29.63 -6.21
CA LEU A 22 -13.76 28.30 -6.47
C LEU A 22 -14.42 27.40 -5.42
N GLN A 23 -15.54 26.79 -5.78
CA GLN A 23 -15.97 25.56 -5.15
C GLN A 23 -14.80 24.61 -5.32
N LYS A 24 -14.00 24.46 -4.27
CA LYS A 24 -13.17 23.27 -4.10
C LYS A 24 -14.16 22.13 -4.18
N SER A 25 -14.18 21.43 -5.31
CA SER A 25 -14.66 20.07 -5.35
C SER A 25 -13.87 19.34 -4.28
N VAL A 26 -14.53 19.09 -3.14
CA VAL A 26 -14.07 18.06 -2.22
C VAL A 26 -14.01 16.83 -3.10
N ALA A 27 -12.79 16.35 -3.36
CA ALA A 27 -12.58 15.07 -3.99
C ALA A 27 -13.48 14.09 -3.23
N ASP A 28 -14.39 13.45 -3.96
CA ASP A 28 -15.19 12.36 -3.45
C ASP A 28 -14.22 11.33 -2.87
N GLU A 29 -14.07 11.32 -1.54
CA GLU A 29 -13.42 10.24 -0.80
C GLU A 29 -14.32 9.03 -1.01
N THR A 30 -14.16 8.39 -2.16
CA THR A 30 -14.67 7.07 -2.43
C THR A 30 -14.07 6.20 -1.34
N LYS A 31 -14.89 5.88 -0.33
CA LYS A 31 -14.48 5.04 0.79
C LYS A 31 -13.81 3.80 0.19
N PRO A 32 -12.54 3.51 0.52
CA PRO A 32 -11.84 2.42 -0.12
C PRO A 32 -12.59 1.12 0.13
N VAL A 33 -12.80 0.32 -0.93
CA VAL A 33 -13.56 -0.94 -0.89
C VAL A 33 -13.05 -1.87 0.22
N CYS A 34 -11.72 -1.87 0.43
CA CYS A 34 -11.09 -2.53 1.56
C CYS A 34 -10.10 -1.60 2.27
N THR A 35 -10.02 -1.76 3.59
CA THR A 35 -9.01 -1.13 4.46
C THR A 35 -8.12 -2.19 5.08
N PHE A 36 -6.89 -1.83 5.43
CA PHE A 36 -5.88 -2.75 5.97
C PHE A 36 -5.45 -2.26 7.34
N SER A 37 -5.35 -3.17 8.30
CA SER A 37 -4.73 -2.86 9.59
C SER A 37 -3.24 -2.64 9.43
N GLU A 38 -2.64 -1.86 10.34
CA GLU A 38 -1.19 -1.88 10.50
C GLU A 38 -0.80 -3.29 10.98
N GLY A 39 -0.09 -4.04 10.14
CA GLY A 39 0.29 -5.41 10.42
C GLY A 39 1.47 -5.49 11.39
N ALA A 40 1.52 -6.56 12.20
CA ALA A 40 2.77 -6.92 12.86
C ALA A 40 3.77 -7.33 11.79
N GLY A 41 4.90 -6.63 11.70
CA GLY A 41 5.97 -6.95 10.76
C GLY A 41 6.42 -8.41 10.91
N GLY A 42 6.77 -9.05 9.79
CA GLY A 42 7.26 -10.43 9.80
C GLY A 42 8.75 -10.52 10.12
N GLN A 43 9.20 -11.73 10.43
CA GLN A 43 10.61 -12.05 10.62
C GLN A 43 11.14 -12.82 9.42
N LEU A 44 12.01 -12.17 8.66
CA LEU A 44 12.73 -12.77 7.55
C LEU A 44 13.96 -13.51 8.07
N VAL A 45 14.14 -14.76 7.65
CA VAL A 45 15.27 -15.60 8.02
C VAL A 45 15.92 -16.22 6.78
N THR A 46 17.15 -16.65 6.93
CA THR A 46 17.87 -17.38 5.90
C THR A 46 17.48 -18.86 5.92
N GLU A 47 17.28 -19.44 4.74
CA GLU A 47 17.03 -20.87 4.56
C GLU A 47 18.16 -21.48 3.70
N GLY A 48 18.61 -22.70 4.05
CA GLY A 48 19.66 -23.42 3.34
C GLY A 48 20.93 -23.78 4.12
N LYS A 49 20.89 -23.77 5.47
CA LYS A 49 22.00 -24.18 6.36
C LYS A 49 23.31 -23.41 6.07
N VAL A 50 24.40 -24.12 5.74
CA VAL A 50 25.79 -23.62 5.71
C VAL A 50 26.02 -22.53 4.66
N MET A 51 25.24 -22.53 3.58
CA MET A 51 25.31 -21.54 2.52
C MET A 51 23.90 -21.13 2.09
N PRO A 52 23.21 -20.31 2.90
CA PRO A 52 21.84 -19.96 2.60
C PRO A 52 21.77 -19.18 1.28
N SER A 53 20.87 -19.59 0.40
CA SER A 53 20.55 -18.88 -0.85
C SER A 53 19.19 -18.19 -0.79
N LYS A 54 18.41 -18.48 0.25
CA LYS A 54 17.00 -18.11 0.35
C LYS A 54 16.74 -17.25 1.57
N LEU A 55 15.80 -16.34 1.42
CA LEU A 55 15.20 -15.55 2.48
C LEU A 55 13.71 -15.89 2.53
N VAL A 56 13.22 -16.30 3.69
CA VAL A 56 11.83 -16.72 3.88
C VAL A 56 11.27 -16.20 5.20
N THR A 57 9.96 -16.07 5.29
CA THR A 57 9.25 -15.78 6.55
C THR A 57 8.54 -17.01 7.12
N PHE A 58 8.79 -18.19 6.56
CA PHE A 58 8.12 -19.42 6.97
C PHE A 58 8.53 -19.85 8.38
N GLU A 59 7.56 -20.18 9.22
CA GLU A 59 7.78 -20.68 10.58
C GLU A 59 8.64 -21.96 10.60
N ALA A 60 8.47 -22.83 9.60
CA ALA A 60 9.27 -24.06 9.47
C ALA A 60 10.79 -23.80 9.30
N ALA A 61 11.18 -22.62 8.82
CA ALA A 61 12.57 -22.19 8.70
C ALA A 61 13.03 -21.32 9.90
N GLY A 62 12.17 -21.12 10.90
CA GLY A 62 12.42 -20.24 12.05
C GLY A 62 12.07 -18.76 11.79
N GLY A 63 11.37 -18.45 10.70
CA GLY A 63 10.85 -17.11 10.40
C GLY A 63 9.48 -16.87 11.03
N ALA A 64 8.91 -15.71 10.75
CA ALA A 64 7.54 -15.38 11.17
C ALA A 64 6.80 -14.65 10.04
N ALA A 65 5.60 -15.15 9.72
CA ALA A 65 4.72 -14.54 8.72
C ALA A 65 4.26 -13.13 9.16
N ILE A 66 4.03 -12.25 8.19
CA ILE A 66 3.35 -10.97 8.46
C ILE A 66 1.87 -11.29 8.74
N LYS A 67 1.32 -10.69 9.80
CA LYS A 67 -0.11 -10.82 10.15
C LYS A 67 -0.79 -9.46 10.03
N MET A 68 -1.95 -9.44 9.39
CA MET A 68 -2.79 -8.23 9.28
C MET A 68 -4.24 -8.60 9.03
N ASP A 69 -5.13 -7.66 9.25
CA ASP A 69 -6.54 -7.77 8.93
C ASP A 69 -6.86 -6.90 7.71
N VAL A 70 -7.69 -7.43 6.82
CA VAL A 70 -8.32 -6.66 5.74
C VAL A 70 -9.82 -6.58 6.01
N THR A 71 -10.37 -5.36 6.00
CA THR A 71 -11.81 -5.13 6.19
C THR A 71 -12.40 -4.57 4.91
N CYS A 72 -13.27 -5.34 4.25
CA CYS A 72 -13.93 -4.95 3.01
C CYS A 72 -15.41 -4.62 3.24
N SER A 73 -15.93 -3.55 2.64
CA SER A 73 -17.34 -3.16 2.75
C SER A 73 -18.27 -4.00 1.87
N GLN A 74 -17.71 -4.64 0.84
CA GLN A 74 -18.37 -5.53 -0.11
C GLN A 74 -17.39 -6.66 -0.50
N PRO A 75 -17.85 -7.76 -1.12
CA PRO A 75 -16.94 -8.76 -1.66
C PRO A 75 -15.94 -8.12 -2.62
N ALA A 76 -14.68 -8.53 -2.53
CA ALA A 76 -13.59 -7.99 -3.32
C ALA A 76 -12.59 -9.08 -3.69
N LYS A 77 -11.63 -8.74 -4.56
CA LYS A 77 -10.52 -9.61 -4.94
C LYS A 77 -9.20 -8.96 -4.59
N LEU A 78 -8.30 -9.72 -3.99
CA LEU A 78 -7.00 -9.26 -3.55
C LEU A 78 -5.89 -9.87 -4.41
N LEU A 79 -5.14 -9.02 -5.09
CA LEU A 79 -3.87 -9.39 -5.71
C LEU A 79 -2.71 -8.95 -4.83
N VAL A 80 -1.63 -9.73 -4.86
CA VAL A 80 -0.40 -9.43 -4.13
C VAL A 80 0.79 -9.39 -5.08
N SER A 81 1.68 -8.42 -4.90
CA SER A 81 2.92 -8.34 -5.69
C SER A 81 3.96 -9.35 -5.19
N PRO A 82 4.97 -9.70 -6.01
CA PRO A 82 6.20 -10.30 -5.49
C PRO A 82 6.87 -9.40 -4.44
N PRO A 83 7.79 -9.93 -3.62
CA PRO A 83 8.55 -9.15 -2.65
C PRO A 83 9.43 -8.10 -3.34
N ILE A 84 9.46 -6.89 -2.79
CA ILE A 84 10.21 -5.74 -3.28
C ILE A 84 11.28 -5.44 -2.23
N GLN A 85 12.55 -5.50 -2.61
CA GLN A 85 13.64 -5.18 -1.70
C GLN A 85 13.66 -3.68 -1.41
N VAL A 86 13.73 -3.32 -0.13
CA VAL A 86 13.80 -1.92 0.34
C VAL A 86 15.06 -1.63 1.16
N GLY A 87 15.84 -2.67 1.50
CA GLY A 87 17.10 -2.51 2.21
C GLY A 87 17.97 -3.77 2.20
N GLY A 88 19.24 -3.59 2.58
CA GLY A 88 20.24 -4.66 2.66
C GLY A 88 21.02 -4.89 1.37
N PRO A 89 21.83 -5.96 1.29
CA PRO A 89 22.63 -6.26 0.11
C PRO A 89 21.75 -6.56 -1.10
N GLU A 90 21.93 -5.84 -2.21
CA GLU A 90 21.14 -6.06 -3.42
C GLU A 90 21.52 -7.35 -4.15
N PHE A 91 20.52 -8.02 -4.72
CA PHE A 91 20.69 -9.09 -5.70
C PHE A 91 19.44 -9.23 -6.58
N LYS A 92 19.62 -9.82 -7.76
CA LYS A 92 18.49 -10.22 -8.60
C LYS A 92 18.04 -11.64 -8.19
N PRO A 93 16.80 -11.84 -7.69
CA PRO A 93 16.32 -13.17 -7.36
C PRO A 93 16.16 -14.03 -8.62
N VAL A 94 16.41 -15.33 -8.50
CA VAL A 94 16.02 -16.33 -9.51
C VAL A 94 14.55 -16.71 -9.35
N SER A 95 14.01 -16.58 -8.13
CA SER A 95 12.60 -16.76 -7.81
C SER A 95 12.25 -15.88 -6.62
N ALA A 96 11.11 -15.20 -6.69
CA ALA A 96 10.58 -14.45 -5.57
C ALA A 96 9.06 -14.44 -5.64
N PHE A 97 8.41 -14.69 -4.51
CA PHE A 97 6.96 -14.64 -4.43
C PHE A 97 6.46 -14.31 -3.03
N THR A 98 5.27 -13.74 -3.01
CA THR A 98 4.51 -13.46 -1.79
C THR A 98 3.31 -14.40 -1.79
N THR A 99 3.08 -15.10 -0.69
CA THR A 99 1.90 -15.95 -0.50
C THR A 99 1.02 -15.33 0.57
N VAL A 100 -0.28 -15.27 0.32
CA VAL A 100 -1.28 -14.76 1.25
C VAL A 100 -2.25 -15.89 1.55
N THR A 101 -2.53 -16.12 2.82
CA THR A 101 -3.43 -17.16 3.29
C THR A 101 -4.43 -16.56 4.27
N THR A 102 -5.72 -16.85 4.11
CA THR A 102 -6.76 -16.46 5.07
C THR A 102 -6.83 -17.45 6.23
N ALA A 103 -7.53 -17.08 7.31
CA ALA A 103 -7.81 -18.01 8.40
C ALA A 103 -8.68 -19.23 7.98
N THR A 104 -9.44 -19.12 6.89
CA THR A 104 -10.26 -20.21 6.32
C THR A 104 -9.46 -21.17 5.44
N GLY A 105 -8.20 -20.85 5.13
CA GLY A 105 -7.30 -21.69 4.32
C GLY A 105 -7.26 -21.31 2.84
N ASP A 106 -8.06 -20.33 2.41
CA ASP A 106 -7.97 -19.79 1.05
C ASP A 106 -6.63 -19.08 0.88
N SER A 107 -6.03 -19.20 -0.30
CA SER A 107 -4.73 -18.60 -0.55
C SER A 107 -4.53 -18.13 -1.98
N THR A 108 -3.61 -17.19 -2.13
CA THR A 108 -3.07 -16.76 -3.42
C THR A 108 -1.57 -16.54 -3.31
N LYS A 109 -0.91 -16.46 -4.45
CA LYS A 109 0.49 -16.14 -4.59
C LYS A 109 0.67 -15.02 -5.59
N SER A 110 1.76 -14.27 -5.47
CA SER A 110 2.10 -13.26 -6.45
C SER A 110 2.18 -13.86 -7.87
N ASN A 111 1.55 -13.18 -8.83
CA ASN A 111 1.36 -13.61 -10.22
C ASN A 111 0.38 -14.77 -10.43
N GLU A 112 -0.38 -15.16 -9.42
CA GLU A 112 -1.50 -16.11 -9.56
C GLU A 112 -2.86 -15.38 -9.54
N ALA A 113 -3.95 -16.14 -9.57
CA ALA A 113 -5.30 -15.60 -9.54
C ALA A 113 -5.57 -14.82 -8.23
N PRO A 114 -6.34 -13.72 -8.28
CA PRO A 114 -6.71 -12.96 -7.09
C PRO A 114 -7.41 -13.82 -6.03
N LEU A 115 -7.14 -13.55 -4.76
CA LEU A 115 -7.85 -14.13 -3.63
C LEU A 115 -9.20 -13.44 -3.44
N ALA A 116 -10.29 -14.21 -3.48
CA ALA A 116 -11.60 -13.67 -3.17
C ALA A 116 -11.72 -13.39 -1.66
N LEU A 117 -12.21 -12.20 -1.32
CA LEU A 117 -12.48 -11.76 0.05
C LEU A 117 -13.98 -11.49 0.21
N PRO A 118 -14.62 -12.01 1.27
CA PRO A 118 -16.00 -11.64 1.58
C PRO A 118 -16.07 -10.20 2.12
N ALA A 119 -17.28 -9.66 2.19
CA ALA A 119 -17.52 -8.46 3.00
C ALA A 119 -17.25 -8.77 4.48
N GLY A 120 -16.73 -7.78 5.21
CA GLY A 120 -16.31 -7.91 6.60
C GLY A 120 -14.80 -7.98 6.78
N THR A 121 -14.36 -8.40 7.96
CA THR A 121 -12.93 -8.51 8.30
C THR A 121 -12.42 -9.92 8.05
N THR A 122 -11.33 -10.02 7.30
CA THR A 122 -10.60 -11.26 7.04
C THR A 122 -9.18 -11.14 7.57
N ALA A 123 -8.78 -12.07 8.45
CA ALA A 123 -7.40 -12.17 8.91
C ALA A 123 -6.51 -12.81 7.84
N LEU A 124 -5.37 -12.17 7.57
CA LEU A 124 -4.39 -12.58 6.56
C LEU A 124 -3.06 -12.97 7.22
N SER A 125 -2.47 -14.04 6.70
CA SER A 125 -1.09 -14.45 6.96
C SER A 125 -0.30 -14.36 5.67
N ILE A 126 0.74 -13.53 5.65
CA ILE A 126 1.54 -13.28 4.46
C ILE A 126 2.93 -13.85 4.67
N ASN A 127 3.37 -14.66 3.70
CA ASN A 127 4.72 -15.17 3.66
C ASN A 127 5.49 -14.66 2.46
N LEU A 128 6.77 -14.37 2.66
CA LEU A 128 7.72 -14.01 1.61
C LEU A 128 8.65 -15.18 1.34
N TYR A 129 8.97 -15.37 0.07
CA TYR A 129 10.04 -16.23 -0.40
C TYR A 129 10.89 -15.47 -1.41
N VAL A 130 12.20 -15.46 -1.21
CA VAL A 130 13.16 -14.87 -2.14
C VAL A 130 14.36 -15.80 -2.24
N ASP A 131 14.64 -16.30 -3.44
CA ASP A 131 15.78 -17.15 -3.74
C ASP A 131 16.74 -16.44 -4.67
N LYS A 132 17.99 -16.31 -4.25
CA LYS A 132 19.08 -15.78 -5.06
C LYS A 132 19.63 -16.82 -6.05
N GLY A 133 19.38 -18.11 -5.81
CA GLY A 133 19.94 -19.23 -6.57
C GLY A 133 21.40 -19.55 -6.25
N ASN A 134 22.06 -18.68 -5.50
CA ASN A 134 23.40 -18.89 -4.95
C ASN A 134 23.52 -18.24 -3.57
N ARG A 135 24.68 -18.41 -2.93
CA ARG A 135 24.92 -17.95 -1.57
C ARG A 135 24.59 -16.46 -1.39
N LEU A 136 23.79 -16.15 -0.37
CA LEU A 136 23.49 -14.79 0.07
C LEU A 136 24.75 -14.12 0.64
N LYS A 137 24.84 -12.80 0.45
CA LYS A 137 25.84 -12.01 1.19
C LYS A 137 25.36 -11.87 2.63
N VAL A 138 26.30 -11.73 3.56
CA VAL A 138 25.93 -11.41 4.94
C VAL A 138 25.37 -9.99 4.97
N GLY A 139 24.22 -9.80 5.62
CA GLY A 139 23.60 -8.48 5.78
C GLY A 139 22.16 -8.56 6.28
N ASN A 140 21.62 -7.41 6.65
CA ASN A 140 20.23 -7.26 7.07
C ASN A 140 19.38 -6.91 5.87
N TYR A 141 18.54 -7.85 5.45
CA TYR A 141 17.67 -7.70 4.29
C TYR A 141 16.29 -7.20 4.70
N GLN A 142 15.72 -6.27 3.94
CA GLN A 142 14.38 -5.74 4.18
C GLN A 142 13.57 -5.80 2.90
N TYR A 143 12.33 -6.28 3.00
CA TYR A 143 11.41 -6.41 1.89
C TYR A 143 10.05 -5.84 2.25
N THR A 144 9.37 -5.32 1.23
CA THR A 144 7.96 -4.92 1.27
C THR A 144 7.20 -5.64 0.14
N PHE A 145 5.90 -5.44 0.06
CA PHE A 145 5.04 -5.93 -1.00
C PHE A 145 3.84 -4.99 -1.12
N LYS A 146 3.05 -5.16 -2.19
CA LYS A 146 1.87 -4.34 -2.45
C LYS A 146 0.64 -5.22 -2.60
N PHE A 147 -0.49 -4.70 -2.12
CA PHE A 147 -1.79 -5.21 -2.45
C PHE A 147 -2.47 -4.36 -3.52
N THR A 148 -3.21 -5.02 -4.39
CA THR A 148 -4.15 -4.39 -5.31
C THR A 148 -5.52 -4.99 -5.04
N VAL A 149 -6.48 -4.13 -4.70
CA VAL A 149 -7.89 -4.51 -4.54
C VAL A 149 -8.58 -4.34 -5.88
N ILE A 150 -9.31 -5.38 -6.31
CA ILE A 150 -10.16 -5.38 -7.51
C ILE A 150 -11.59 -5.59 -7.03
N ASP A 151 -12.48 -4.70 -7.45
CA ASP A 151 -13.92 -4.74 -7.22
C ASP A 151 -14.69 -5.61 -8.22
#